data_AF-A0A2E7D124-F1
#
_entry.id   AF-A0A2E7D124-F1
#
_cell.length_a   1.000
_cell.length_b   1.000
_cell.length_c   1.000
_cell.angle_alpha   90.00
_cell.angle_beta   90.00
_cell.angle_gamma   90.00
#
_symmetry.space_group_name_H-M   'P 1'
#
loop_
_entity.id
_entity.type
_entity.pdbx_description
1 polymer ?
#
loop_
_entity_poly.entity_id
_entity_poly.type
_entity_poly.pdbx_seq_one_letter_code
_entity_poly.pdbx_strand_id
1 'polypeptide(L)'
;MTTRPQVDNPIFADIDALIRRDPAKRGLIATEPVFGPLCSGHLAGAAQSLASDGKRAVIVTGFFIPKANPPAAETDGPPGACLLALALSAAEIETQVLTDSQCAPAVQSAAEASGLPQESIVTVPDKLDLEWCRNFLQPTTSPISHLISVERVGPSHTWESFLNQDRDGEPPADRFEELVREPDRDHCHNMRGVVIDEFTAPLHLLFDAAAEHGISTIGVGDGGNEIGMGAVAWEELQRRLPGESAGRVPCRVATDWNIVAGTSNWGAYALSAATLLASGKPNELANWDEQHQQSVIESMVSDRSAVDGVTAEATATVDGIPFLRYIEVWTAIRELVLSDGHET
;
A
#
# COMPACT_ATOMS: atom_id res chain seq x y z
N MET A 1 -10.73 26.13 -2.59
CA MET A 1 -9.32 26.00 -2.18
C MET A 1 -9.15 26.66 -0.82
N THR A 2 -9.39 25.91 0.25
CA THR A 2 -8.94 26.28 1.59
C THR A 2 -7.59 25.62 1.78
N THR A 3 -6.51 26.39 1.64
CA THR A 3 -5.16 25.96 1.97
C THR A 3 -5.11 25.68 3.47
N ARG A 4 -5.09 24.39 3.85
CA ARG A 4 -4.84 23.96 5.22
C ARG A 4 -3.37 24.27 5.57
N PRO A 5 -3.07 24.68 6.80
CA PRO A 5 -1.71 25.03 7.19
C PRO A 5 -0.83 23.79 7.14
N GLN A 6 0.12 23.81 6.21
CA GLN A 6 1.16 22.81 6.08
C GLN A 6 2.13 23.03 7.23
N VAL A 7 2.12 22.14 8.23
CA VAL A 7 3.23 22.06 9.17
C VAL A 7 4.36 21.41 8.38
N ASP A 8 5.25 22.23 7.82
CA ASP A 8 6.48 21.77 7.19
C ASP A 8 7.41 21.23 8.30
N ASN A 9 7.11 20.03 8.79
CA ASN A 9 8.04 19.30 9.64
C ASN A 9 9.04 18.60 8.70
N PRO A 10 10.33 19.03 8.67
CA PRO A 10 11.34 18.46 7.79
C PRO A 10 11.49 16.94 7.96
N ILE A 11 11.17 16.42 9.14
CA ILE A 11 11.24 14.99 9.44
C ILE A 11 10.35 14.13 8.52
N PHE A 12 9.22 14.66 8.00
CA PHE A 12 8.39 13.89 7.08
C PHE A 12 9.10 13.63 5.76
N ALA A 13 9.90 14.60 5.28
CA ALA A 13 10.72 14.42 4.10
C ALA A 13 11.86 13.44 4.35
N ASP A 14 12.43 13.44 5.56
CA ASP A 14 13.47 12.48 5.95
C ASP A 14 12.92 11.05 6.06
N ILE A 15 11.72 10.87 6.64
CA ILE A 15 11.02 9.57 6.66
C ILE A 15 10.72 9.10 5.23
N ASP A 16 10.21 9.99 4.36
CA ASP A 16 9.95 9.67 2.94
C ASP A 16 11.23 9.26 2.21
N ALA A 17 12.36 9.91 2.49
CA ALA A 17 13.64 9.54 1.92
C ALA A 17 14.15 8.17 2.39
N LEU A 18 13.83 7.74 3.62
CA LEU A 18 14.23 6.43 4.14
C LEU A 18 13.57 5.26 3.42
N ILE A 19 12.31 5.42 3.00
CA ILE A 19 11.54 4.36 2.30
C ILE A 19 11.84 4.31 0.80
N ARG A 20 12.47 5.34 0.23
CA ARG A 20 12.95 5.41 -1.16
C ARG A 20 14.30 4.70 -1.33
N ARG A 21 14.33 3.42 -0.94
CA ARG A 21 15.46 2.52 -1.16
C ARG A 21 14.98 1.32 -1.96
N ASP A 22 15.80 0.78 -2.85
CA ASP A 22 15.45 -0.47 -3.55
C ASP A 22 16.71 -1.32 -3.71
N PRO A 23 17.11 -2.05 -2.65
CA PRO A 23 18.31 -2.88 -2.69
C PRO A 23 18.17 -4.04 -3.69
N ALA A 24 16.94 -4.46 -4.01
CA ALA A 24 16.66 -5.52 -4.98
C ALA A 24 16.65 -5.01 -6.44
N LYS A 25 16.52 -3.69 -6.65
CA LYS A 25 16.43 -3.00 -7.94
C LYS A 25 15.30 -3.54 -8.82
N ARG A 26 14.11 -3.70 -8.24
CA ARG A 26 12.94 -4.30 -8.92
C ARG A 26 11.76 -3.35 -9.05
N GLY A 27 11.59 -2.43 -8.11
CA GLY A 27 10.43 -1.55 -8.04
C GLY A 27 10.64 -0.20 -8.72
N LEU A 28 9.66 0.68 -8.58
CA LEU A 28 9.67 2.02 -9.17
C LEU A 28 10.85 2.88 -8.66
N ILE A 29 11.25 2.68 -7.41
CA ILE A 29 12.33 3.43 -6.73
C ILE A 29 13.67 3.29 -7.44
N ALA A 30 13.98 2.12 -8.03
CA ALA A 30 15.24 1.89 -8.75
C ALA A 30 15.48 2.87 -9.92
N THR A 31 14.41 3.51 -10.42
CA THR A 31 14.45 4.42 -11.56
C THR A 31 14.48 5.90 -11.20
N GLU A 32 14.29 6.25 -9.93
CA GLU A 32 14.31 7.64 -9.45
C GLU A 32 15.60 8.40 -9.76
N PRO A 33 16.81 7.80 -9.74
CA PRO A 33 18.03 8.51 -10.14
C PRO A 33 18.02 9.04 -11.59
N VAL A 34 17.19 8.46 -12.46
CA VAL A 34 17.07 8.86 -13.86
C VAL A 34 15.88 9.80 -14.05
N PHE A 35 14.79 9.57 -13.34
CA PHE A 35 13.49 10.15 -13.66
C PHE A 35 12.86 10.96 -12.52
N GLY A 36 13.57 11.12 -11.41
CA GLY A 36 13.09 11.79 -10.22
C GLY A 36 12.09 10.96 -9.41
N PRO A 37 11.83 11.38 -8.16
CA PRO A 37 10.89 10.73 -7.27
C PRO A 37 9.45 10.87 -7.76
N LEU A 38 8.65 9.84 -7.52
CA LEU A 38 7.20 9.89 -7.72
C LEU A 38 6.50 10.31 -6.42
N CYS A 39 5.39 11.04 -6.56
CA CYS A 39 4.46 11.37 -5.47
C CYS A 39 5.13 12.05 -4.26
N SER A 40 6.11 12.93 -4.49
CA SER A 40 6.81 13.64 -3.40
C SER A 40 5.84 14.44 -2.54
N GLY A 41 5.97 14.33 -1.22
CA GLY A 41 5.12 15.01 -0.24
C GLY A 41 3.79 14.32 0.04
N HIS A 42 3.44 13.24 -0.67
CA HIS A 42 2.18 12.52 -0.44
C HIS A 42 2.16 11.84 0.94
N LEU A 43 3.31 11.36 1.45
CA LEU A 43 3.42 10.83 2.83
C LEU A 43 3.00 11.88 3.87
N ALA A 44 3.55 13.09 3.77
CA ALA A 44 3.23 14.18 4.70
C ALA A 44 1.75 14.57 4.63
N GLY A 45 1.19 14.69 3.41
CA GLY A 45 -0.22 14.99 3.20
C GLY A 45 -1.16 13.92 3.78
N ALA A 46 -0.85 12.64 3.53
CA ALA A 46 -1.61 11.52 4.07
C ALA A 46 -1.59 11.48 5.60
N ALA A 47 -0.40 11.62 6.21
CA ALA A 47 -0.24 11.65 7.66
C ALA A 47 -0.99 12.82 8.31
N GLN A 48 -0.92 14.01 7.72
CA GLN A 48 -1.66 15.18 8.20
C GLN A 48 -3.18 14.98 8.09
N SER A 49 -3.66 14.40 6.98
CA SER A 49 -5.08 14.09 6.81
C SER A 49 -5.59 13.11 7.86
N LEU A 50 -4.83 12.04 8.12
CA LEU A 50 -5.17 11.07 9.16
C LEU A 50 -5.18 11.71 10.55
N ALA A 51 -4.16 12.51 10.87
CA ALA A 51 -4.08 13.17 12.17
C ALA A 51 -5.17 14.23 12.40
N SER A 52 -5.64 14.92 11.35
CA SER A 52 -6.65 15.98 11.49
C SER A 52 -8.08 15.47 11.38
N ASP A 53 -8.34 14.57 10.43
CA ASP A 53 -9.68 14.18 10.00
C ASP A 53 -9.99 12.70 10.27
N GLY A 54 -9.00 11.93 10.75
CA GLY A 54 -9.12 10.51 11.05
C GLY A 54 -10.16 10.22 12.13
N LYS A 55 -11.11 9.34 11.80
CA LYS A 55 -12.13 8.82 12.72
C LYS A 55 -12.15 7.31 12.70
N ARG A 56 -12.36 6.78 11.50
CA ARG A 56 -12.26 5.36 11.18
C ARG A 56 -11.52 5.18 9.87
N ALA A 57 -10.49 4.35 9.87
CA ALA A 57 -9.69 4.00 8.72
C ALA A 57 -9.88 2.51 8.39
N VAL A 58 -10.11 2.23 7.11
CA VAL A 58 -10.17 0.86 6.59
C VAL A 58 -8.94 0.62 5.73
N ILE A 59 -8.11 -0.34 6.13
CA ILE A 59 -6.87 -0.71 5.44
C ILE A 59 -7.15 -1.96 4.61
N VAL A 60 -6.87 -1.93 3.32
CA VAL A 60 -7.03 -3.05 2.39
C VAL A 60 -5.64 -3.57 2.04
N THR A 61 -5.41 -4.87 2.17
CA THR A 61 -4.10 -5.46 1.87
C THR A 61 -4.20 -6.89 1.33
N GLY A 62 -3.08 -7.39 0.82
CA GLY A 62 -2.89 -8.77 0.41
C GLY A 62 -2.73 -8.91 -1.10
N PHE A 63 -1.66 -9.61 -1.49
CA PHE A 63 -1.35 -10.00 -2.85
C PHE A 63 -1.09 -11.51 -2.90
N PHE A 64 -1.85 -12.24 -3.73
CA PHE A 64 -1.73 -13.69 -3.80
C PHE A 64 -0.67 -14.16 -4.82
N ILE A 65 0.07 -15.22 -4.48
CA ILE A 65 1.12 -15.82 -5.31
C ILE A 65 0.71 -17.24 -5.74
N PRO A 66 -0.03 -17.40 -6.86
CA PRO A 66 -0.51 -18.70 -7.34
C PRO A 66 0.60 -19.71 -7.67
N LYS A 67 1.80 -19.22 -8.01
CA LYS A 67 2.95 -20.05 -8.41
C LYS A 67 3.69 -20.69 -7.22
N ALA A 68 3.39 -20.27 -6.00
CA ALA A 68 4.01 -20.83 -4.80
C ALA A 68 3.54 -22.26 -4.53
N ASN A 69 4.27 -22.99 -3.68
CA ASN A 69 3.93 -24.37 -3.34
C ASN A 69 3.99 -24.65 -1.82
N PRO A 70 2.84 -24.67 -1.12
CA PRO A 70 1.49 -24.39 -1.63
C PRO A 70 1.32 -22.91 -2.03
N PRO A 71 0.32 -22.57 -2.87
CA PRO A 71 -0.05 -21.19 -3.14
C PRO A 71 -0.40 -20.44 -1.84
N ALA A 72 0.08 -19.20 -1.72
CA ALA A 72 -0.07 -18.38 -0.53
C ALA A 72 -0.01 -16.88 -0.90
N ALA A 73 -0.40 -16.01 0.02
CA ALA A 73 -0.14 -14.58 -0.13
C ALA A 73 1.35 -14.26 0.01
N GLU A 74 1.77 -13.08 -0.41
CA GLU A 74 3.14 -12.65 -0.20
C GLU A 74 3.38 -12.03 1.19
N THR A 75 4.66 -11.88 1.53
CA THR A 75 5.13 -11.28 2.78
C THR A 75 5.15 -9.75 2.77
N ASP A 76 5.02 -9.11 1.60
CA ASP A 76 4.81 -7.68 1.49
C ASP A 76 3.31 -7.33 1.61
N GLY A 77 2.99 -6.25 2.32
CA GLY A 77 1.62 -5.82 2.62
C GLY A 77 1.16 -6.09 4.05
N PRO A 78 0.91 -7.36 4.45
CA PRO A 78 0.30 -7.66 5.74
C PRO A 78 1.05 -7.11 6.97
N PRO A 79 2.39 -7.23 7.10
CA PRO A 79 3.11 -6.64 8.23
C PRO A 79 2.93 -5.12 8.34
N GLY A 80 3.01 -4.42 7.20
CA GLY A 80 2.79 -2.98 7.10
C GLY A 80 1.38 -2.57 7.48
N ALA A 81 0.38 -3.27 6.93
CA ALA A 81 -1.03 -3.03 7.23
C ALA A 81 -1.37 -3.25 8.71
N CYS A 82 -0.84 -4.31 9.33
CA CYS A 82 -1.05 -4.57 10.75
C CYS A 82 -0.39 -3.52 11.64
N LEU A 83 0.85 -3.11 11.35
CA LEU A 83 1.50 -2.02 12.10
C LEU A 83 0.73 -0.70 11.95
N LEU A 84 0.27 -0.39 10.73
CA LEU A 84 -0.52 0.81 10.47
C LEU A 84 -1.83 0.79 11.25
N ALA A 85 -2.53 -0.35 11.32
CA ALA A 85 -3.73 -0.48 12.13
C ALA A 85 -3.46 -0.21 13.63
N LEU A 86 -2.37 -0.75 14.17
CA LEU A 86 -1.95 -0.54 15.55
C LEU A 86 -1.58 0.93 15.82
N ALA A 87 -0.82 1.55 14.92
CA ALA A 87 -0.42 2.95 15.02
C ALA A 87 -1.61 3.91 14.95
N LEU A 88 -2.55 3.67 14.03
CA LEU A 88 -3.78 4.46 13.92
C LEU A 88 -4.68 4.28 15.16
N SER A 89 -4.78 3.06 15.69
CA SER A 89 -5.49 2.80 16.96
C SER A 89 -4.87 3.58 18.12
N ALA A 90 -3.53 3.61 18.22
CA ALA A 90 -2.82 4.42 19.22
C ALA A 90 -3.05 5.94 19.00
N ALA A 91 -3.25 6.36 17.76
CA ALA A 91 -3.69 7.70 17.39
C ALA A 91 -5.19 7.97 17.65
N GLU A 92 -5.93 7.06 18.29
CA GLU A 92 -7.38 7.14 18.57
C GLU A 92 -8.27 7.12 17.31
N ILE A 93 -7.76 6.54 16.22
CA ILE A 93 -8.51 6.31 14.98
C ILE A 93 -8.98 4.86 15.00
N GLU A 94 -10.28 4.60 14.83
CA GLU A 94 -10.81 3.24 14.73
C GLU A 94 -10.27 2.56 13.47
N THR A 95 -9.83 1.31 13.55
CA THR A 95 -9.23 0.61 12.41
C THR A 95 -9.88 -0.72 12.10
N GLN A 96 -9.96 -1.03 10.82
CA GLN A 96 -10.20 -2.39 10.32
C GLN A 96 -9.24 -2.72 9.19
N VAL A 97 -8.82 -3.97 9.10
CA VAL A 97 -8.01 -4.50 8.00
C VAL A 97 -8.87 -5.44 7.17
N LEU A 98 -9.12 -5.07 5.93
CA LEU A 98 -9.86 -5.82 4.93
C LEU A 98 -8.91 -6.61 4.04
N THR A 99 -9.27 -7.87 3.77
CA THR A 99 -8.54 -8.77 2.87
C THR A 99 -9.52 -9.75 2.22
N ASP A 100 -9.12 -10.42 1.14
CA ASP A 100 -9.86 -11.56 0.60
C ASP A 100 -9.50 -12.88 1.31
N SER A 101 -10.25 -13.94 1.00
CA SER A 101 -10.10 -15.26 1.59
C SER A 101 -8.74 -15.91 1.30
N GLN A 102 -8.12 -15.59 0.16
CA GLN A 102 -6.85 -16.17 -0.26
C GLN A 102 -5.68 -15.56 0.51
N CYS A 103 -5.79 -14.28 0.86
CA CYS A 103 -4.79 -13.57 1.66
C CYS A 103 -5.10 -13.55 3.17
N ALA A 104 -6.32 -13.90 3.58
CA ALA A 104 -6.74 -13.90 4.98
C ALA A 104 -5.80 -14.68 5.93
N PRO A 105 -5.30 -15.89 5.59
CA PRO A 105 -4.38 -16.60 6.48
C PRO A 105 -3.09 -15.82 6.78
N ALA A 106 -2.53 -15.13 5.78
CA ALA A 106 -1.32 -14.33 5.96
C ALA A 106 -1.58 -13.11 6.84
N VAL A 107 -2.69 -12.40 6.60
CA VAL A 107 -3.09 -11.22 7.38
C VAL A 107 -3.42 -11.60 8.82
N GLN A 108 -4.09 -12.73 9.05
CA GLN A 108 -4.42 -13.23 10.39
C GLN A 108 -3.17 -13.64 11.17
N SER A 109 -2.21 -14.32 10.52
CA SER A 109 -0.91 -14.68 11.12
C SER A 109 -0.10 -13.43 11.46
N ALA A 110 -0.06 -12.44 10.57
CA ALA A 110 0.58 -11.15 10.83
C ALA A 110 -0.10 -10.40 11.99
N ALA A 111 -1.44 -10.40 12.05
CA ALA A 111 -2.21 -9.77 13.11
C ALA A 111 -1.98 -10.44 14.48
N GLU A 112 -1.96 -11.78 14.52
CA GLU A 112 -1.68 -12.53 15.76
C GLU A 112 -0.28 -12.22 16.29
N ALA A 113 0.74 -12.29 15.42
CA ALA A 113 2.12 -12.04 15.80
C ALA A 113 2.40 -10.57 16.17
N SER A 114 1.65 -9.62 15.59
CA SER A 114 1.75 -8.19 15.92
C SER A 114 0.91 -7.75 17.12
N GLY A 115 0.04 -8.63 17.64
CA GLY A 115 -0.91 -8.29 18.70
C GLY A 115 -2.11 -7.44 18.24
N LEU A 116 -2.34 -7.32 16.93
CA LEU A 116 -3.57 -6.73 16.41
C LEU A 116 -4.76 -7.66 16.68
N PRO A 117 -5.86 -7.18 17.30
CA PRO A 117 -6.99 -8.04 17.61
C PRO A 117 -7.62 -8.64 16.35
N GLN A 118 -7.89 -9.95 16.36
CA GLN A 118 -8.39 -10.69 15.20
C GLN A 118 -9.75 -10.18 14.71
N GLU A 119 -10.57 -9.62 15.61
CA GLU A 119 -11.83 -8.96 15.28
C GLU A 119 -11.68 -7.70 14.41
N SER A 120 -10.46 -7.14 14.33
CA SER A 120 -10.14 -6.03 13.44
C SER A 120 -9.98 -6.49 11.99
N ILE A 121 -9.83 -7.79 11.75
CA ILE A 121 -9.64 -8.37 10.43
C ILE A 121 -10.99 -8.75 9.83
N VAL A 122 -11.25 -8.27 8.61
CA VAL A 122 -12.48 -8.56 7.86
C VAL A 122 -12.11 -9.26 6.57
N THR A 123 -12.50 -10.52 6.45
CA THR A 123 -12.42 -11.25 5.18
C THR A 123 -13.66 -10.94 4.34
N VAL A 124 -13.45 -10.34 3.17
CA VAL A 124 -14.55 -10.03 2.24
C VAL A 124 -15.04 -11.28 1.51
N PRO A 125 -16.28 -11.27 0.98
CA PRO A 125 -16.74 -12.33 0.09
C PRO A 125 -15.86 -12.44 -1.16
N ASP A 126 -15.58 -13.66 -1.62
CA ASP A 126 -14.79 -13.91 -2.85
C ASP A 126 -15.36 -13.22 -4.09
N LYS A 127 -16.69 -13.08 -4.10
CA LYS A 127 -17.43 -12.36 -5.13
C LYS A 127 -18.15 -11.21 -4.46
N LEU A 128 -17.61 -10.02 -4.64
CA LEU A 128 -18.25 -8.77 -4.28
C LEU A 128 -18.39 -7.91 -5.55
N ASP A 129 -19.39 -7.04 -5.54
CA ASP A 129 -19.66 -6.09 -6.61
C ASP A 129 -19.72 -4.66 -6.05
N LEU A 130 -19.97 -3.70 -6.94
CA LEU A 130 -20.03 -2.29 -6.57
C LEU A 130 -21.19 -1.98 -5.60
N GLU A 131 -22.29 -2.75 -5.64
CA GLU A 131 -23.40 -2.59 -4.71
C GLU A 131 -22.97 -3.00 -3.29
N TRP A 132 -22.26 -4.12 -3.16
CA TRP A 132 -21.64 -4.52 -1.89
C TRP A 132 -20.70 -3.44 -1.36
N CYS A 133 -19.82 -2.89 -2.21
CA CYS A 133 -18.90 -1.82 -1.82
C CYS A 133 -19.65 -0.57 -1.34
N ARG A 134 -20.64 -0.09 -2.09
CA ARG A 134 -21.46 1.05 -1.67
C ARG A 134 -22.16 0.81 -0.33
N ASN A 135 -22.69 -0.39 -0.12
CA ASN A 135 -23.31 -0.78 1.15
C ASN A 135 -22.30 -0.82 2.30
N PHE A 136 -21.08 -1.32 2.06
CA PHE A 136 -20.01 -1.32 3.06
C PHE A 136 -19.58 0.10 3.45
N LEU A 137 -19.55 1.02 2.48
CA LEU A 137 -19.15 2.43 2.67
C LEU A 137 -20.29 3.32 3.19
N GLN A 138 -21.52 2.80 3.32
CA GLN A 138 -22.63 3.59 3.86
C GLN A 138 -22.30 4.11 5.26
N PRO A 139 -22.60 5.38 5.57
CA PRO A 139 -22.35 5.93 6.88
C PRO A 139 -23.06 5.13 7.98
N THR A 140 -22.29 4.65 8.95
CA THR A 140 -22.81 4.08 10.19
C THR A 140 -22.65 5.09 11.33
N THR A 141 -22.81 4.65 12.57
CA THR A 141 -22.49 5.48 13.76
C THR A 141 -21.01 5.90 13.82
N SER A 142 -20.12 5.15 13.16
CA SER A 142 -18.70 5.47 12.98
C SER A 142 -18.38 5.51 11.48
N PRO A 143 -18.52 6.68 10.82
CA PRO A 143 -18.31 6.78 9.38
C PRO A 143 -16.84 6.58 9.04
N ILE A 144 -16.59 5.84 7.94
CA ILE A 144 -15.25 5.69 7.39
C ILE A 144 -14.77 7.07 6.94
N SER A 145 -13.62 7.48 7.45
CA SER A 145 -12.96 8.73 7.06
C SER A 145 -11.89 8.49 5.99
N HIS A 146 -11.22 7.32 6.07
CA HIS A 146 -10.10 6.99 5.22
C HIS A 146 -10.19 5.54 4.72
N LEU A 147 -9.89 5.33 3.44
CA LEU A 147 -9.54 4.03 2.86
C LEU A 147 -8.06 4.03 2.52
N ILE A 148 -7.36 2.99 2.91
CA ILE A 148 -5.91 2.87 2.71
C ILE A 148 -5.64 1.55 2.00
N SER A 149 -4.94 1.56 0.87
CA SER A 149 -4.44 0.36 0.21
C SER A 149 -2.97 0.16 0.59
N VAL A 150 -2.59 -1.05 0.95
CA VAL A 150 -1.19 -1.46 1.17
C VAL A 150 -0.96 -2.77 0.45
N GLU A 151 -0.09 -2.79 -0.56
CA GLU A 151 0.21 -3.99 -1.36
C GLU A 151 -1.06 -4.69 -1.87
N ARG A 152 -1.97 -3.90 -2.46
CA ARG A 152 -3.20 -4.44 -3.03
C ARG A 152 -3.26 -4.13 -4.51
N VAL A 153 -3.24 -5.18 -5.32
CA VAL A 153 -3.40 -5.08 -6.78
C VAL A 153 -4.68 -4.37 -7.17
N GLY A 154 -4.59 -3.51 -8.18
CA GLY A 154 -5.74 -2.94 -8.87
C GLY A 154 -5.75 -3.27 -10.37
N PRO A 155 -6.88 -3.05 -11.05
CA PRO A 155 -7.02 -3.35 -12.46
C PRO A 155 -6.21 -2.40 -13.33
N SER A 156 -5.76 -2.89 -14.49
CA SER A 156 -5.08 -2.11 -15.51
C SER A 156 -5.98 -1.03 -16.12
N HIS A 157 -5.36 -0.07 -16.83
CA HIS A 157 -6.10 1.02 -17.48
C HIS A 157 -7.15 0.54 -18.50
N THR A 158 -8.34 1.14 -18.41
CA THR A 158 -9.28 1.20 -19.52
C THR A 158 -8.88 2.33 -20.46
N TRP A 159 -9.50 2.38 -21.64
CA TRP A 159 -9.32 3.52 -22.53
C TRP A 159 -9.76 4.84 -21.87
N GLU A 160 -10.91 4.80 -21.20
CA GLU A 160 -11.48 5.96 -20.51
C GLU A 160 -10.61 6.41 -19.33
N SER A 161 -10.14 5.47 -18.49
CA SER A 161 -9.30 5.84 -17.35
C SER A 161 -7.95 6.38 -17.79
N PHE A 162 -7.38 5.87 -18.89
CA PHE A 162 -6.18 6.41 -19.50
C PHE A 162 -6.38 7.85 -20.00
N LEU A 163 -7.41 8.10 -20.82
CA LEU A 163 -7.67 9.44 -21.36
C LEU A 163 -7.96 10.48 -20.28
N ASN A 164 -8.55 10.08 -19.16
CA ASN A 164 -8.95 10.97 -18.08
C ASN A 164 -7.84 11.25 -17.05
N GLN A 165 -6.64 10.67 -17.17
CA GLN A 165 -5.57 10.96 -16.20
C GLN A 165 -5.09 12.41 -16.32
N ASP A 166 -4.78 13.01 -15.17
CA ASP A 166 -4.03 14.26 -15.10
C ASP A 166 -2.60 14.04 -15.61
N ARG A 167 -2.17 14.88 -16.56
CA ARG A 167 -0.89 14.71 -17.27
C ARG A 167 -0.45 16.02 -17.92
N ASP A 168 0.86 16.10 -18.17
CA ASP A 168 1.45 17.16 -18.98
C ASP A 168 1.36 16.80 -20.47
N GLY A 169 0.48 17.48 -21.20
CA GLY A 169 0.35 17.34 -22.65
C GLY A 169 -0.67 16.31 -23.11
N GLU A 170 -0.59 15.95 -24.40
CA GLU A 170 -1.55 15.03 -25.01
C GLU A 170 -1.26 13.57 -24.61
N PRO A 171 -2.30 12.75 -24.37
CA PRO A 171 -2.12 11.34 -24.03
C PRO A 171 -1.45 10.60 -25.21
N PRO A 172 -0.45 9.72 -24.96
CA PRO A 172 0.22 8.94 -25.99
C PRO A 172 -0.63 7.75 -26.47
N ALA A 173 -1.78 8.07 -27.07
CA ALA A 173 -2.83 7.15 -27.50
C ALA A 173 -2.33 5.96 -28.32
N ASP A 174 -1.57 6.20 -29.40
CA ASP A 174 -1.06 5.15 -30.28
C ASP A 174 -0.20 4.13 -29.50
N ARG A 175 0.62 4.62 -28.56
CA ARG A 175 1.48 3.77 -27.74
C ARG A 175 0.69 2.99 -26.71
N PHE A 176 -0.34 3.60 -26.12
CA PHE A 176 -1.24 2.92 -25.20
C PHE A 176 -2.00 1.78 -25.91
N GLU A 177 -2.55 2.02 -27.10
CA GLU A 177 -3.25 0.98 -27.86
C GLU A 177 -2.33 -0.17 -28.28
N GLU A 178 -1.06 0.12 -28.60
CA GLU A 178 -0.06 -0.89 -28.93
C GLU A 178 0.26 -1.81 -27.73
N LEU A 179 0.45 -1.22 -26.54
CA LEU A 179 0.91 -1.91 -25.34
C LEU A 179 -0.21 -2.47 -24.46
N VAL A 180 -1.40 -1.86 -24.49
CA VAL A 180 -2.55 -2.20 -23.65
C VAL A 180 -3.73 -2.54 -24.54
N ARG A 181 -3.70 -3.80 -25.00
CA ARG A 181 -4.74 -4.35 -25.88
C ARG A 181 -6.04 -4.53 -25.09
N GLU A 182 -7.17 -4.43 -25.79
CA GLU A 182 -8.50 -4.53 -25.19
C GLU A 182 -8.69 -5.71 -24.22
N PRO A 183 -8.22 -6.94 -24.51
CA PRO A 183 -8.36 -8.08 -23.58
C PRO A 183 -7.50 -7.99 -22.31
N ASP A 184 -6.54 -7.06 -22.25
CA ASP A 184 -5.66 -6.85 -21.10
C ASP A 184 -6.09 -5.61 -20.28
N ARG A 185 -7.21 -4.97 -20.62
CA ARG A 185 -7.74 -3.77 -19.92
C ARG A 185 -8.68 -4.16 -18.79
N ASP A 186 -8.67 -3.38 -17.72
CA ASP A 186 -9.52 -3.57 -16.53
C ASP A 186 -9.32 -4.90 -15.80
N HIS A 187 -8.11 -5.46 -15.89
CA HIS A 187 -7.74 -6.73 -15.27
C HIS A 187 -6.62 -6.52 -14.25
N CYS A 188 -6.70 -7.20 -13.11
CA CYS A 188 -5.61 -7.24 -12.15
C CYS A 188 -4.48 -8.10 -12.73
N HIS A 189 -3.27 -7.56 -12.79
CA HIS A 189 -2.10 -8.28 -13.28
C HIS A 189 -1.05 -8.43 -12.19
N ASN A 190 -0.31 -9.54 -12.21
CA ASN A 190 1.00 -9.56 -11.55
C ASN A 190 2.06 -8.86 -12.41
N MET A 191 3.25 -8.63 -11.83
CA MET A 191 4.35 -7.93 -12.51
C MET A 191 4.84 -8.58 -13.81
N ARG A 192 4.55 -9.87 -14.04
CA ARG A 192 4.84 -10.55 -15.32
C ARG A 192 3.76 -10.30 -16.39
N GLY A 193 2.75 -9.50 -16.09
CA GLY A 193 1.62 -9.25 -16.97
C GLY A 193 0.68 -10.45 -17.07
N VAL A 194 0.60 -11.33 -16.07
CA VAL A 194 -0.42 -12.40 -16.07
C VAL A 194 -1.64 -11.90 -15.33
N VAL A 195 -2.83 -12.07 -15.91
CA VAL A 195 -4.13 -11.77 -15.27
C VAL A 195 -4.30 -12.67 -14.04
N ILE A 196 -4.66 -12.08 -12.92
CA ILE A 196 -4.82 -12.76 -11.62
C ILE A 196 -6.19 -12.54 -10.99
N ASP A 197 -7.21 -12.12 -11.76
CA ASP A 197 -8.57 -11.85 -11.26
C ASP A 197 -9.18 -13.03 -10.48
N GLU A 198 -8.88 -14.27 -10.86
CA GLU A 198 -9.32 -15.48 -10.14
C GLU A 198 -8.78 -15.54 -8.70
N PHE A 199 -7.66 -14.85 -8.44
CA PHE A 199 -6.90 -14.91 -7.21
C PHE A 199 -7.07 -13.66 -6.32
N THR A 200 -7.91 -12.71 -6.72
CA THR A 200 -8.08 -11.44 -6.00
C THR A 200 -9.53 -10.98 -6.05
N ALA A 201 -10.12 -10.73 -4.88
CA ALA A 201 -11.42 -10.06 -4.83
C ALA A 201 -11.30 -8.63 -5.41
N PRO A 202 -12.34 -8.08 -6.08
CA PRO A 202 -12.30 -6.76 -6.71
C PRO A 202 -12.40 -5.61 -5.70
N LEU A 203 -11.50 -5.57 -4.71
CA LEU A 203 -11.46 -4.57 -3.65
C LEU A 203 -11.15 -3.15 -4.15
N HIS A 204 -10.65 -3.00 -5.38
CA HIS A 204 -10.53 -1.71 -6.05
C HIS A 204 -11.88 -0.96 -6.16
N LEU A 205 -13.00 -1.69 -6.19
CA LEU A 205 -14.34 -1.09 -6.24
C LEU A 205 -14.68 -0.27 -4.99
N LEU A 206 -14.04 -0.53 -3.84
CA LEU A 206 -14.16 0.33 -2.66
C LEU A 206 -13.57 1.72 -2.93
N PHE A 207 -12.47 1.78 -3.67
CA PHE A 207 -11.79 3.03 -4.00
C PHE A 207 -12.52 3.78 -5.12
N ASP A 208 -13.03 3.06 -6.14
CA ASP A 208 -13.89 3.64 -7.18
C ASP A 208 -15.15 4.32 -6.58
N ALA A 209 -15.71 3.76 -5.49
CA ALA A 209 -16.88 4.31 -4.80
C ALA A 209 -16.55 5.34 -3.71
N ALA A 210 -15.28 5.51 -3.30
CA ALA A 210 -14.91 6.30 -2.13
C ALA A 210 -15.33 7.78 -2.24
N ALA A 211 -15.17 8.37 -3.43
CA ALA A 211 -15.51 9.77 -3.70
C ALA A 211 -17.01 10.05 -3.55
N GLU A 212 -17.89 9.08 -3.88
CA GLU A 212 -19.35 9.20 -3.69
C GLU A 212 -19.71 9.38 -2.20
N HIS A 213 -18.83 8.93 -1.30
CA HIS A 213 -19.03 8.94 0.15
C HIS A 213 -18.18 10.00 0.87
N GLY A 214 -17.40 10.81 0.15
CA GLY A 214 -16.50 11.81 0.75
C GLY A 214 -15.38 11.20 1.60
N ILE A 215 -14.97 9.97 1.27
CA ILE A 215 -13.91 9.24 1.98
C ILE A 215 -12.57 9.58 1.35
N SER A 216 -11.59 9.93 2.18
CA SER A 216 -10.22 10.17 1.72
C SER A 216 -9.50 8.85 1.43
N THR A 217 -8.63 8.83 0.43
CA THR A 217 -8.00 7.60 -0.06
C THR A 217 -6.48 7.71 -0.05
N ILE A 218 -5.81 6.66 0.41
CA ILE A 218 -4.35 6.56 0.46
C ILE A 218 -3.93 5.25 -0.20
N GLY A 219 -2.98 5.31 -1.13
CA GLY A 219 -2.35 4.15 -1.75
C GLY A 219 -0.92 3.97 -1.26
N VAL A 220 -0.50 2.72 -1.08
CA VAL A 220 0.88 2.33 -0.79
C VAL A 220 1.24 1.15 -1.69
N GLY A 221 2.30 1.31 -2.47
CA GLY A 221 2.75 0.33 -3.46
C GLY A 221 4.21 0.54 -3.86
N ASP A 222 4.81 -0.44 -4.53
CA ASP A 222 6.20 -0.39 -5.01
C ASP A 222 6.37 -0.81 -6.49
N GLY A 223 5.41 -1.55 -7.05
CA GLY A 223 5.47 -2.18 -8.38
C GLY A 223 4.68 -1.48 -9.48
N GLY A 224 3.74 -0.60 -9.15
CA GLY A 224 2.94 0.17 -10.12
C GLY A 224 1.60 -0.47 -10.51
N ASN A 225 1.36 -1.72 -10.13
CA ASN A 225 0.11 -2.45 -10.35
C ASN A 225 -0.83 -2.43 -9.12
N GLU A 226 -0.47 -1.70 -8.07
CA GLU A 226 -1.24 -1.55 -6.84
C GLU A 226 -2.21 -0.37 -6.91
N ILE A 227 -3.30 -0.47 -6.14
CA ILE A 227 -4.26 0.62 -5.95
C ILE A 227 -3.54 1.85 -5.41
N GLY A 228 -3.75 3.00 -6.07
CA GLY A 228 -3.08 4.27 -5.83
C GLY A 228 -2.19 4.70 -6.99
N MET A 229 -1.64 3.74 -7.74
CA MET A 229 -0.71 4.01 -8.84
C MET A 229 -1.37 4.71 -10.03
N GLY A 230 -2.70 4.69 -10.14
CA GLY A 230 -3.44 5.44 -11.16
C GLY A 230 -3.30 6.97 -11.03
N ALA A 231 -2.81 7.46 -9.88
CA ALA A 231 -2.46 8.86 -9.68
C ALA A 231 -1.20 9.29 -10.44
N VAL A 232 -0.40 8.34 -10.93
CA VAL A 232 0.76 8.58 -11.79
C VAL A 232 0.34 8.34 -13.24
N ALA A 233 0.65 9.29 -14.13
CA ALA A 233 0.34 9.16 -15.55
C ALA A 233 0.89 7.84 -16.12
N TRP A 234 0.10 7.16 -16.94
CA TRP A 234 0.44 5.82 -17.43
C TRP A 234 1.84 5.73 -18.07
N GLU A 235 2.22 6.71 -18.88
CA GLU A 235 3.51 6.78 -19.56
C GLU A 235 4.68 6.95 -18.59
N GLU A 236 4.44 7.60 -17.45
CA GLU A 236 5.43 7.74 -16.37
C GLU A 236 5.70 6.41 -15.68
N LEU A 237 4.67 5.60 -15.44
CA LEU A 237 4.84 4.23 -14.93
C LEU A 237 5.44 3.31 -16.00
N GLN A 238 4.88 3.33 -17.22
CA GLN A 238 5.30 2.46 -18.33
C GLN A 238 6.80 2.60 -18.63
N ARG A 239 7.35 3.82 -18.60
CA ARG A 239 8.78 4.04 -18.89
C ARG A 239 9.72 3.67 -17.73
N ARG A 240 9.19 3.48 -16.52
CA ARG A 240 9.94 3.08 -15.31
C ARG A 240 9.89 1.57 -15.09
N LEU A 241 8.83 0.92 -15.54
CA LEU A 241 8.67 -0.52 -15.39
C LEU A 241 9.50 -1.29 -16.44
N PRO A 242 10.16 -2.39 -16.03
CA PRO A 242 10.96 -3.18 -16.94
C PRO A 242 10.10 -4.16 -17.76
N GLY A 243 10.60 -4.52 -18.95
CA GLY A 243 10.08 -5.65 -19.72
C GLY A 243 8.81 -5.35 -20.53
N GLU A 244 8.30 -6.40 -21.17
CA GLU A 244 7.16 -6.31 -22.10
C GLU A 244 5.82 -6.04 -21.40
N SER A 245 5.74 -6.34 -20.10
CA SER A 245 4.54 -6.11 -19.29
C SER A 245 4.39 -4.66 -18.82
N ALA A 246 5.40 -3.82 -19.00
CA ALA A 246 5.45 -2.46 -18.47
C ALA A 246 4.25 -1.56 -18.83
N GLY A 247 3.65 -1.77 -20.01
CA GLY A 247 2.47 -1.01 -20.42
C GLY A 247 1.15 -1.55 -19.86
N ARG A 248 1.04 -2.86 -19.62
CA ARG A 248 -0.24 -3.53 -19.27
C ARG A 248 -0.50 -3.65 -17.78
N VAL A 249 0.54 -3.66 -16.95
CA VAL A 249 0.41 -3.81 -15.49
C VAL A 249 0.01 -2.56 -14.72
N PRO A 250 0.28 -1.30 -15.17
CA PRO A 250 -0.05 -0.11 -14.40
C PRO A 250 -1.52 -0.06 -13.98
N CYS A 251 -1.75 0.07 -12.68
CA CYS A 251 -3.08 0.12 -12.10
C CYS A 251 -3.77 1.45 -12.41
N ARG A 252 -5.07 1.40 -12.73
CA ARG A 252 -5.88 2.57 -13.08
C ARG A 252 -6.39 3.38 -11.90
N VAL A 253 -6.38 2.80 -10.71
CA VAL A 253 -7.07 3.35 -9.54
C VAL A 253 -6.17 4.39 -8.89
N ALA A 254 -6.61 5.65 -8.91
CA ALA A 254 -5.93 6.75 -8.24
C ALA A 254 -6.42 6.88 -6.79
N THR A 255 -5.56 7.42 -5.93
CA THR A 255 -5.88 7.80 -4.55
C THR A 255 -5.46 9.25 -4.30
N ASP A 256 -6.05 9.90 -3.29
CA ASP A 256 -5.75 11.31 -2.96
C ASP A 256 -4.28 11.50 -2.59
N TRP A 257 -3.71 10.53 -1.87
CA TRP A 257 -2.27 10.42 -1.63
C TRP A 257 -1.78 9.03 -2.03
N ASN A 258 -0.56 8.95 -2.55
CA ASN A 258 0.04 7.70 -2.99
C ASN A 258 1.50 7.67 -2.52
N ILE A 259 1.85 6.66 -1.74
CA ILE A 259 3.17 6.50 -1.12
C ILE A 259 3.90 5.42 -1.90
N VAL A 260 4.94 5.82 -2.62
CA VAL A 260 5.81 4.90 -3.37
C VAL A 260 7.02 4.56 -2.50
N ALA A 261 7.27 3.28 -2.29
CA ALA A 261 8.34 2.80 -1.43
C ALA A 261 9.11 1.65 -2.10
N GLY A 262 10.21 1.23 -1.48
CA GLY A 262 10.96 0.04 -1.90
C GLY A 262 10.31 -1.30 -1.61
N THR A 263 9.40 -1.30 -0.62
CA THR A 263 8.44 -2.36 -0.30
C THR A 263 7.20 -1.66 0.26
N SER A 264 6.02 -2.20 0.03
CA SER A 264 4.78 -1.62 0.56
C SER A 264 4.74 -1.58 2.08
N ASN A 265 5.34 -2.58 2.74
CA ASN A 265 5.51 -2.58 4.19
C ASN A 265 6.26 -1.34 4.68
N TRP A 266 7.36 -0.95 4.03
CA TRP A 266 8.09 0.27 4.40
C TRP A 266 7.24 1.53 4.23
N GLY A 267 6.45 1.62 3.14
CA GLY A 267 5.53 2.72 2.95
C GLY A 267 4.49 2.82 4.08
N ALA A 268 3.92 1.69 4.51
CA ALA A 268 2.99 1.65 5.63
C ALA A 268 3.67 1.96 6.98
N TYR A 269 4.92 1.53 7.19
CA TYR A 269 5.71 1.87 8.36
C TYR A 269 5.99 3.38 8.46
N ALA A 270 6.35 3.99 7.33
CA ALA A 270 6.52 5.45 7.24
C ALA A 270 5.21 6.18 7.53
N LEU A 271 4.08 5.74 6.96
CA LEU A 271 2.78 6.34 7.23
C LEU A 271 2.38 6.20 8.71
N SER A 272 2.68 5.06 9.32
CA SER A 272 2.47 4.82 10.77
C SER A 272 3.24 5.83 11.61
N ALA A 273 4.54 5.97 11.35
CA ALA A 273 5.42 6.86 12.07
C ALA A 273 5.06 8.34 11.88
N ALA A 274 4.82 8.75 10.62
CA ALA A 274 4.43 10.11 10.27
C ALA A 274 3.07 10.49 10.89
N THR A 275 2.10 9.58 10.90
CA THR A 275 0.78 9.83 11.51
C THR A 275 0.89 9.98 13.02
N LEU A 276 1.61 9.08 13.71
CA LEU A 276 1.83 9.19 15.15
C LEU A 276 2.53 10.49 15.54
N LEU A 277 3.51 10.91 14.74
CA LEU A 277 4.18 12.18 14.95
C LEU A 277 3.22 13.37 14.75
N ALA A 278 2.44 13.37 13.66
CA ALA A 278 1.44 14.40 13.38
C ALA A 278 0.34 14.45 14.47
N SER A 279 0.01 13.31 15.09
CA SER A 279 -0.92 13.20 16.21
C SER A 279 -0.30 13.50 17.58
N GLY A 280 0.99 13.87 17.66
CA GLY A 280 1.67 14.16 18.93
C GLY A 280 1.90 12.94 19.82
N LYS A 281 1.96 11.74 19.24
CA LYS A 281 2.16 10.45 19.92
C LYS A 281 3.39 9.66 19.40
N PRO A 282 4.54 10.28 19.11
CA PRO A 282 5.69 9.58 18.52
C PRO A 282 6.23 8.44 19.40
N ASN A 283 6.09 8.54 20.73
CA ASN A 283 6.59 7.55 21.69
C ASN A 283 5.92 6.17 21.57
N GLU A 284 4.73 6.08 20.96
CA GLU A 284 4.06 4.80 20.70
C GLU A 284 4.89 3.88 19.79
N LEU A 285 5.75 4.45 18.93
CA LEU A 285 6.68 3.68 18.09
C LEU A 285 7.68 2.83 18.87
N ALA A 286 7.88 3.10 20.16
CA ALA A 286 8.73 2.27 21.01
C ALA A 286 8.18 0.84 21.14
N ASN A 287 6.87 0.64 20.98
CA ASN A 287 6.20 -0.65 21.16
C ASN A 287 6.46 -1.66 20.03
N TRP A 288 6.89 -1.20 18.85
CA TRP A 288 7.02 -2.04 17.65
C TRP A 288 8.44 -2.00 17.10
N ASP A 289 9.36 -2.63 17.83
CA ASP A 289 10.78 -2.66 17.49
C ASP A 289 11.14 -3.69 16.40
N GLU A 290 12.44 -3.87 16.19
CA GLU A 290 13.00 -4.79 15.22
C GLU A 290 12.61 -6.24 15.50
N GLN A 291 12.62 -6.64 16.77
CA GLN A 291 12.26 -7.99 17.19
C GLN A 291 10.77 -8.25 16.96
N HIS A 292 9.93 -7.25 17.20
CA HIS A 292 8.50 -7.30 16.86
C HIS A 292 8.31 -7.56 15.36
N GLN A 293 8.94 -6.77 14.48
CA GLN A 293 8.80 -6.98 13.03
C GLN A 293 9.38 -8.32 12.55
N GLN A 294 10.47 -8.78 13.18
CA GLN A 294 11.02 -10.11 12.90
C GLN A 294 10.00 -11.20 13.19
N SER A 295 9.38 -11.15 14.37
CA SER A 295 8.41 -12.16 14.82
C SER A 295 7.19 -12.23 13.90
N VAL A 296 6.73 -11.08 13.38
CA VAL A 296 5.61 -11.01 12.42
C VAL A 296 5.95 -11.75 11.12
N ILE A 297 7.09 -11.43 10.49
CA ILE A 297 7.48 -12.05 9.22
C ILE A 297 7.77 -13.55 9.42
N GLU A 298 8.47 -13.91 10.50
CA GLU A 298 8.78 -15.31 10.82
C GLU A 298 7.52 -16.15 11.06
N SER A 299 6.49 -15.60 11.71
CA SER A 299 5.23 -16.29 11.94
C SER A 299 4.52 -16.61 10.62
N MET A 300 4.38 -15.62 9.74
CA MET A 300 3.69 -15.78 8.45
C MET A 300 4.29 -16.92 7.59
N VAL A 301 5.63 -17.00 7.56
CA VAL A 301 6.32 -18.01 6.75
C VAL A 301 6.36 -19.38 7.45
N SER A 302 6.44 -19.40 8.78
CA SER A 302 6.43 -20.65 9.57
C SER A 302 5.08 -21.35 9.50
N ASP A 303 3.99 -20.58 9.49
CA ASP A 303 2.62 -21.06 9.31
C ASP A 303 2.31 -21.47 7.87
N ARG A 304 3.25 -21.22 6.94
CA ARG A 304 3.07 -21.34 5.49
C ARG A 304 1.86 -20.55 4.98
N SER A 305 1.51 -19.47 5.67
CA SER A 305 0.42 -18.58 5.30
C SER A 305 0.87 -17.53 4.29
N ALA A 306 2.17 -17.23 4.27
CA ALA A 306 2.80 -16.37 3.28
C ALA A 306 4.10 -16.93 2.70
N VAL A 307 4.47 -16.39 1.53
CA VAL A 307 5.74 -16.64 0.85
C VAL A 307 6.38 -15.33 0.43
N ASP A 308 7.66 -15.35 0.11
CA ASP A 308 8.30 -14.21 -0.52
C ASP A 308 7.79 -14.03 -1.97
N GLY A 309 7.32 -12.83 -2.33
CA GLY A 309 6.66 -12.55 -3.63
C GLY A 309 7.55 -12.81 -4.86
N VAL A 310 8.87 -12.71 -4.69
CA VAL A 310 9.85 -12.93 -5.75
C VAL A 310 10.11 -14.42 -5.92
N THR A 311 10.60 -15.05 -4.85
CA THR A 311 11.08 -16.43 -4.86
C THR A 311 9.95 -17.44 -4.85
N ALA A 312 8.77 -17.06 -4.36
CA ALA A 312 7.62 -17.93 -4.10
C ALA A 312 7.91 -19.04 -3.06
N GLU A 313 8.93 -18.84 -2.23
CA GLU A 313 9.34 -19.74 -1.17
C GLU A 313 8.90 -19.21 0.19
N ALA A 314 8.56 -20.10 1.12
CA ALA A 314 8.25 -19.76 2.51
C ALA A 314 9.54 -19.42 3.27
N THR A 315 10.12 -18.26 2.98
CA THR A 315 11.34 -17.73 3.58
C THR A 315 11.04 -16.39 4.22
N ALA A 316 11.63 -16.11 5.38
CA ALA A 316 11.52 -14.83 6.11
C ALA A 316 12.26 -13.69 5.39
N THR A 317 11.88 -13.44 4.15
CA THR A 317 12.30 -12.34 3.30
C THR A 317 11.05 -11.62 2.81
N VAL A 318 11.21 -10.33 2.54
CA VAL A 318 10.18 -9.51 1.91
C VAL A 318 10.78 -9.07 0.60
N ASP A 319 10.13 -9.42 -0.50
CA ASP A 319 10.54 -8.94 -1.81
C ASP A 319 12.00 -9.31 -2.18
N GLY A 320 12.40 -10.53 -1.82
CA GLY A 320 13.74 -11.07 -1.99
C GLY A 320 14.80 -10.40 -1.10
N ILE A 321 14.40 -9.48 -0.21
CA ILE A 321 15.28 -8.76 0.70
C ILE A 321 15.44 -9.58 1.98
N PRO A 322 16.67 -9.97 2.36
CA PRO A 322 16.93 -10.62 3.64
C PRO A 322 16.51 -9.75 4.82
N PHE A 323 15.93 -10.35 5.87
CA PHE A 323 15.39 -9.61 7.03
C PHE A 323 16.35 -8.55 7.60
N LEU A 324 17.64 -8.87 7.75
CA LEU A 324 18.63 -7.92 8.29
C LEU A 324 18.80 -6.67 7.44
N ARG A 325 18.59 -6.73 6.12
CA ARG A 325 18.57 -5.55 5.25
C ARG A 325 17.20 -4.89 5.22
N TYR A 326 16.15 -5.70 5.29
CA TYR A 326 14.78 -5.23 5.33
C TYR A 326 14.52 -4.31 6.53
N ILE A 327 15.02 -4.70 7.71
CA ILE A 327 14.72 -4.02 8.97
C ILE A 327 15.47 -2.69 9.15
N GLU A 328 16.59 -2.48 8.44
CA GLU A 328 17.39 -1.25 8.53
C GLU A 328 16.57 0.02 8.26
N VAL A 329 15.56 -0.07 7.37
CA VAL A 329 14.66 1.06 7.07
C VAL A 329 13.79 1.40 8.29
N TRP A 330 13.21 0.37 8.91
CA TRP A 330 12.35 0.58 10.08
C TRP A 330 13.12 1.08 11.29
N THR A 331 14.30 0.51 11.56
CA THR A 331 15.21 1.00 12.60
C THR A 331 15.52 2.49 12.42
N ALA A 332 15.89 2.89 11.19
CA ALA A 332 16.20 4.28 10.89
C ALA A 332 14.99 5.22 11.08
N ILE A 333 13.79 4.80 10.67
CA ILE A 333 12.55 5.58 10.88
C ILE A 333 12.29 5.76 12.38
N ARG A 334 12.40 4.67 13.17
CA ARG A 334 12.19 4.73 14.63
C ARG A 334 13.21 5.62 15.32
N GLU A 335 14.49 5.48 15.00
CA GLU A 335 15.56 6.32 15.56
C GLU A 335 15.31 7.79 15.25
N LEU A 336 14.95 8.11 14.00
CA LEU A 336 14.64 9.46 13.56
C LEU A 336 13.47 10.06 14.36
N VAL A 337 12.35 9.34 14.48
CA VAL A 337 11.14 9.86 15.15
C VAL A 337 11.27 9.89 16.66
N LEU A 338 11.88 8.89 17.28
CA LEU A 338 12.03 8.83 18.73
C LEU A 338 13.08 9.82 19.24
N SER A 339 14.11 10.14 18.46
CA SER A 339 15.09 11.17 18.84
C SER A 339 14.51 12.59 18.80
N ASP A 340 13.65 12.90 17.82
CA ASP A 340 12.93 14.19 17.74
C ASP A 340 11.98 14.39 18.93
N GLY A 341 11.28 13.33 19.34
CA GLY A 341 10.36 13.36 20.48
C GLY A 341 11.00 13.61 21.86
N HIS A 342 12.34 13.64 21.95
CA HIS A 342 13.08 13.96 23.18
C HIS A 342 13.50 15.44 23.28
N GLU A 343 13.31 16.24 22.21
CA GLU A 343 13.69 17.67 22.18
C GLU A 343 12.55 18.66 22.50
N THR A 344 11.33 18.18 22.77
CA THR A 344 10.14 19.00 23.12
C THR A 344 9.70 18.86 24.57
#